data_AF-A0A3B9I4C9-F1
#
_entry.id   AF-A0A3B9I4C9-F1
#
_cell.length_a   1.000
_cell.length_b   1.000
_cell.length_c   1.000
_cell.angle_alpha   90.00
_cell.angle_beta   90.00
_cell.angle_gamma   90.00
#
_symmetry.space_group_name_H-M   'P 1'
#
loop_
_entity.id
_entity.type
_entity.pdbx_description
1 polymer ?
#
loop_
_entity_poly.entity_id
_entity_poly.type
_entity_poly.pdbx_seq_one_letter_code
_entity_poly.pdbx_strand_id
1 'polypeptide(L)'
;FLITATMAAPALIQLGIPAIAAHMFVFYYAMFANLTPPVALASFAAAGVSGGDPMKTGVQSVKLALAGFIVPYMFVYNTALLSIDTTAAITIRVIITSMLGVFMIGAATEGFFIKKMNLFLRVIVFAAALFMISESVYQDFIGLAILIALIIIQKIKKPATTA
;
A
#
# COMPACT_ATOMS: atom_id res chain seq x y z
N PHE A 1 -1.81 17.57 -8.41
CA PHE A 1 -1.83 16.74 -9.64
C PHE A 1 -1.33 17.52 -10.84
N LEU A 2 -1.97 18.62 -11.26
CA LEU A 2 -1.55 19.34 -12.49
C LEU A 2 -0.06 19.70 -12.49
N ILE A 3 0.46 20.28 -11.40
CA ILE A 3 1.90 20.61 -11.26
C ILE A 3 2.79 19.36 -11.31
N THR A 4 2.41 18.29 -10.63
CA THR A 4 3.20 17.04 -10.61
C THR A 4 3.11 16.28 -11.94
N ALA A 5 1.99 16.39 -12.66
CA ALA A 5 1.81 15.81 -13.98
C ALA A 5 2.59 16.57 -15.07
N THR A 6 2.71 17.90 -14.97
CA THR A 6 3.50 18.66 -15.95
C THR A 6 5.00 18.62 -15.68
N MET A 7 5.43 18.39 -14.44
CA MET A 7 6.85 18.40 -14.07
C MET A 7 7.45 17.01 -13.81
N ALA A 8 6.81 16.17 -13.00
CA ALA A 8 7.37 14.89 -12.57
C ALA A 8 7.04 13.73 -13.51
N ALA A 9 5.83 13.67 -14.09
CA ALA A 9 5.46 12.60 -15.01
C ALA A 9 6.35 12.53 -16.25
N PRO A 10 6.75 13.64 -16.92
CA PRO A 10 7.65 13.59 -18.07
C PRO A 10 9.02 13.00 -17.72
N ALA A 11 9.55 13.29 -16.52
CA ALA A 11 10.81 12.72 -16.06
C ALA A 11 10.72 11.19 -15.89
N LEU A 12 9.62 10.68 -15.31
CA LEU A 12 9.38 9.24 -15.20
C LEU A 12 9.25 8.57 -16.58
N ILE A 13 8.59 9.24 -17.53
CA ILE A 13 8.45 8.75 -18.91
C ILE A 13 9.82 8.67 -19.61
N GLN A 14 10.69 9.66 -19.40
CA GLN A 14 12.07 9.63 -19.92
C GLN A 14 12.90 8.49 -19.34
N LEU A 15 12.58 8.05 -18.12
CA LEU A 15 13.19 6.87 -17.48
C LEU A 15 12.60 5.53 -17.98
N GLY A 16 11.72 5.56 -18.99
CA GLY A 16 11.15 4.36 -19.62
C GLY A 16 9.87 3.84 -18.95
N ILE A 17 9.29 4.59 -17.99
CA ILE A 17 8.03 4.20 -17.36
C ILE A 17 6.86 4.54 -18.32
N PRO A 18 5.91 3.62 -18.56
CA PRO A 18 4.75 3.90 -19.42
C PRO A 18 3.98 5.14 -18.99
N ALA A 19 3.50 5.93 -19.95
CA ALA A 19 2.87 7.22 -19.67
C ALA A 19 1.70 7.10 -18.69
N ILE A 20 0.82 6.12 -18.85
CA ILE A 20 -0.32 5.91 -17.95
C ILE A 20 0.14 5.55 -16.52
N ALA A 21 1.20 4.73 -16.37
CA ALA A 21 1.75 4.38 -15.06
C ALA A 21 2.39 5.61 -14.38
N ALA A 22 3.14 6.42 -15.13
CA ALA A 22 3.71 7.66 -14.62
C ALA A 22 2.64 8.66 -14.16
N HIS A 23 1.55 8.81 -14.92
CA HIS A 23 0.43 9.68 -14.54
C HIS A 23 -0.33 9.16 -13.31
N MET A 24 -0.55 7.83 -13.21
CA MET A 24 -1.16 7.22 -12.02
C MET A 24 -0.26 7.37 -10.79
N PHE A 25 1.06 7.22 -10.95
CA PHE A 25 2.03 7.42 -9.88
C PHE A 25 1.93 8.83 -9.29
N VAL A 26 2.05 9.87 -10.14
CA VAL A 26 1.97 11.26 -9.67
C VAL A 26 0.57 11.67 -9.20
N PHE A 27 -0.48 11.04 -9.71
CA PHE A 27 -1.85 11.23 -9.26
C PHE A 27 -2.04 10.77 -7.82
N TYR A 28 -1.65 9.53 -7.51
CA TYR A 28 -1.77 9.00 -6.14
C TYR A 28 -0.92 9.81 -5.16
N TYR A 29 0.32 10.16 -5.50
CA TYR A 29 1.14 10.99 -4.63
C TYR A 29 0.57 12.40 -4.43
N ALA A 30 -0.07 12.98 -5.45
CA ALA A 30 -0.77 14.24 -5.30
C ALA A 30 -1.97 14.14 -4.35
N MET A 31 -2.68 13.00 -4.32
CA MET A 31 -3.74 12.78 -3.34
C MET A 31 -3.18 12.61 -1.93
N PHE A 32 -2.10 11.84 -1.77
CA PHE A 32 -1.47 11.63 -0.46
C PHE A 32 -0.84 12.90 0.12
N ALA A 33 -0.41 13.84 -0.72
CA ALA A 33 0.07 15.15 -0.27
C ALA A 33 -0.99 15.91 0.58
N ASN A 34 -2.28 15.66 0.37
CA ASN A 34 -3.36 16.28 1.13
C ASN A 34 -3.52 15.71 2.55
N LEU A 35 -2.82 14.63 2.90
CA LEU A 35 -2.83 14.04 4.23
C LEU A 35 -1.47 14.05 4.95
N THR A 36 -0.37 14.40 4.26
CA THR A 36 0.98 14.48 4.86
C THR A 36 1.25 15.84 5.50
N PRO A 37 1.54 15.90 6.81
CA PRO A 37 1.99 17.15 7.44
C PRO A 37 3.31 17.66 6.82
N PRO A 38 3.55 18.97 6.75
CA PRO A 38 2.80 20.06 7.39
C PRO A 38 1.67 20.67 6.54
N VAL A 39 1.47 20.24 5.28
CA VAL A 39 0.52 20.89 4.36
C VAL A 39 -0.88 20.30 4.47
N ALA A 40 -1.00 18.99 4.71
CA ALA A 40 -2.20 18.15 4.92
C ALA A 40 -3.60 18.82 4.94
N LEU A 41 -3.98 19.49 3.85
CA LEU A 41 -5.15 20.38 3.81
C LEU A 41 -6.45 19.66 4.21
N ALA A 42 -6.65 18.44 3.72
CA ALA A 42 -7.85 17.65 4.00
C ALA A 42 -7.87 17.16 5.46
N SER A 43 -6.74 16.66 5.96
CA SER A 43 -6.64 16.19 7.36
C SER A 43 -6.77 17.33 8.36
N PHE A 44 -6.27 18.53 8.04
CA PHE A 44 -6.38 19.70 8.92
C PHE A 44 -7.79 20.27 8.93
N ALA A 45 -8.46 20.30 7.77
CA ALA A 45 -9.88 20.66 7.72
C ALA A 45 -10.73 19.67 8.54
N ALA A 46 -10.48 18.37 8.41
CA ALA A 46 -11.15 17.34 9.21
C ALA A 46 -10.90 17.50 10.72
N ALA A 47 -9.68 17.91 11.11
CA ALA A 47 -9.36 18.21 12.51
C ALA A 47 -10.14 19.43 13.03
N GLY A 48 -10.29 20.47 12.21
CA GLY A 48 -11.09 21.66 12.53
C GLY A 48 -12.58 21.34 12.77
N VAL A 49 -13.15 20.38 12.03
CA VAL A 49 -14.53 19.93 12.22
C VAL A 49 -14.67 19.02 13.45
N SER A 50 -13.68 18.16 13.72
CA SER A 50 -13.72 17.22 14.85
C SER A 50 -13.27 17.81 16.19
N GLY A 51 -12.69 19.02 16.18
CA GLY A 51 -12.06 19.65 17.35
C GLY A 51 -10.72 19.03 17.75
N GLY A 52 -10.12 18.22 16.87
CA GLY A 52 -8.82 17.59 17.08
C GLY A 52 -7.64 18.51 16.77
N ASP A 53 -6.45 18.13 17.25
CA ASP A 53 -5.20 18.80 16.87
C ASP A 53 -4.86 18.49 15.39
N PRO A 54 -4.67 19.51 14.52
CA PRO A 54 -4.39 19.30 13.10
C PRO A 54 -3.13 18.46 12.85
N MET A 55 -2.05 18.72 13.60
CA MET A 55 -0.77 18.03 13.41
C MET A 55 -0.89 16.55 13.78
N LYS A 56 -1.49 16.24 14.94
CA LYS A 56 -1.74 14.85 15.36
C LYS A 56 -2.66 14.12 14.39
N THR A 57 -3.70 14.80 13.90
CA THR A 57 -4.63 14.24 12.91
C THR A 57 -3.92 13.90 11.60
N GLY A 58 -3.04 14.78 11.12
CA GLY A 58 -2.23 14.53 9.94
C GLY A 58 -1.25 13.37 10.12
N VAL A 59 -0.53 13.30 11.25
CA VAL A 59 0.37 12.16 11.54
C VAL A 59 -0.40 10.84 11.58
N GLN A 60 -1.57 10.82 12.20
CA GLN A 60 -2.42 9.64 12.24
C GLN A 60 -2.96 9.26 10.85
N SER A 61 -3.30 10.27 10.03
CA SER A 61 -3.74 10.07 8.64
C SER A 61 -2.64 9.39 7.81
N VAL A 62 -1.39 9.84 7.93
CA VAL A 62 -0.24 9.21 7.26
C VAL A 62 -0.06 7.77 7.71
N LYS A 63 -0.11 7.51 9.01
CA LYS A 63 0.04 6.16 9.56
C LYS A 63 -0.99 5.19 8.96
N LEU A 64 -2.25 5.61 8.85
CA LEU A 64 -3.31 4.82 8.24
C LEU A 64 -3.13 4.68 6.71
N ALA A 65 -2.61 5.73 6.06
CA ALA A 65 -2.40 5.76 4.62
C ALA A 65 -1.15 5.01 4.14
N LEU A 66 -0.24 4.58 5.04
CA LEU A 66 1.02 3.90 4.69
C LEU A 66 0.82 2.72 3.72
N ALA A 67 -0.24 1.93 3.90
CA ALA A 67 -0.56 0.83 2.99
C ALA A 67 -0.90 1.31 1.58
N GLY A 68 -1.47 2.50 1.43
CA GLY A 68 -1.79 3.11 0.15
C GLY A 68 -0.58 3.69 -0.60
N PHE A 69 0.49 4.09 0.12
CA PHE A 69 1.70 4.65 -0.50
C PHE A 69 2.44 3.64 -1.39
N ILE A 70 2.14 2.35 -1.28
CA ILE A 70 2.75 1.32 -2.13
C ILE A 70 2.09 1.20 -3.50
N VAL A 71 0.82 1.60 -3.62
CA VAL A 71 0.01 1.44 -4.83
C VAL A 71 0.62 2.12 -6.06
N PRO A 72 1.17 3.35 -5.96
CA PRO A 72 1.93 3.96 -7.06
C PRO A 72 3.04 3.06 -7.62
N TYR A 73 3.79 2.39 -6.73
CA TYR A 73 4.87 1.49 -7.13
C TYR A 73 4.33 0.23 -7.80
N MET A 74 3.18 -0.29 -7.36
CA MET A 74 2.52 -1.42 -8.02
C MET A 74 2.19 -1.11 -9.49
N PHE A 75 1.75 0.10 -9.83
CA PHE A 75 1.50 0.48 -11.23
C PHE A 75 2.76 0.54 -12.10
N VAL A 76 3.92 0.83 -11.49
CA VAL A 76 5.21 0.92 -12.19
C VAL A 76 5.82 -0.47 -12.38
N TYR A 77 5.76 -1.32 -11.35
CA TYR A 77 6.35 -2.66 -11.38
C TYR A 77 5.43 -3.72 -12.01
N ASN A 78 4.14 -3.44 -12.12
CA ASN A 78 3.16 -4.38 -12.65
C ASN A 78 2.13 -3.63 -13.51
N THR A 79 2.51 -3.41 -14.77
CA THR A 79 1.69 -2.72 -15.76
C THR A 79 0.43 -3.50 -16.16
N ALA A 80 0.35 -4.80 -15.80
CA ALA A 80 -0.86 -5.59 -15.99
C ALA A 80 -2.04 -5.08 -15.15
N LEU A 81 -1.78 -4.36 -14.04
CA LEU A 81 -2.81 -3.61 -13.29
C LEU A 81 -3.49 -2.53 -14.14
N LEU A 82 -2.78 -2.00 -15.12
CA LEU A 82 -3.26 -0.98 -16.05
C LEU A 82 -3.75 -1.60 -17.37
N SER A 83 -3.85 -2.94 -17.42
CA SER A 83 -4.24 -3.69 -18.62
C SER A 83 -3.34 -3.42 -19.84
N ILE A 84 -2.06 -3.17 -19.62
CA ILE A 84 -1.05 -2.99 -20.67
C ILE A 84 -0.40 -4.35 -20.96
N ASP A 85 -0.35 -4.73 -22.24
CA ASP A 85 0.35 -5.93 -22.75
C ASP A 85 0.05 -7.24 -22.00
N THR A 86 -1.19 -7.41 -21.53
CA THR A 86 -1.60 -8.52 -20.66
C THR A 86 -2.90 -9.18 -21.13
N THR A 87 -3.14 -10.41 -20.64
CA THR A 87 -4.40 -11.14 -20.83
C THR A 87 -5.30 -10.92 -19.62
N ALA A 88 -6.63 -10.93 -19.82
CA ALA A 88 -7.61 -10.78 -18.73
C ALA A 88 -7.34 -11.70 -17.52
N ALA A 89 -6.91 -12.94 -17.76
CA ALA A 89 -6.56 -13.89 -16.69
C ALA A 89 -5.38 -13.41 -15.82
N ILE A 90 -4.34 -12.83 -16.44
CA ILE A 90 -3.17 -12.31 -15.73
C ILE A 90 -3.56 -11.06 -14.96
N THR A 91 -4.32 -10.14 -15.58
CA THR A 91 -4.84 -8.94 -14.91
C THR A 91 -5.66 -9.27 -13.67
N ILE A 92 -6.59 -10.24 -13.77
CA ILE A 92 -7.41 -10.67 -12.62
C ILE A 92 -6.51 -11.24 -11.51
N ARG A 93 -5.54 -12.10 -11.84
CA ARG A 93 -4.59 -12.63 -10.86
C ARG A 93 -3.85 -11.51 -10.14
N VAL A 94 -3.28 -10.59 -10.91
CA VAL A 94 -2.49 -9.47 -10.41
C VAL A 94 -3.33 -8.53 -9.53
N ILE A 95 -4.58 -8.27 -9.89
CA ILE A 95 -5.51 -7.49 -9.06
C ILE A 95 -5.69 -8.17 -7.70
N ILE A 96 -5.96 -9.48 -7.69
CA ILE A 96 -6.16 -10.24 -6.46
C ILE A 96 -4.88 -10.23 -5.60
N THR A 97 -3.71 -10.50 -6.19
CA THR A 97 -2.45 -10.54 -5.44
C THR A 97 -2.04 -9.16 -4.92
N SER A 98 -2.24 -8.11 -5.71
CA SER A 98 -1.99 -6.72 -5.30
C SER A 98 -2.92 -6.29 -4.16
N MET A 99 -4.22 -6.64 -4.23
CA MET A 99 -5.16 -6.37 -3.13
C MET A 99 -4.74 -7.06 -1.84
N LEU A 100 -4.30 -8.33 -1.91
CA LEU A 100 -3.76 -9.05 -0.76
C LEU A 100 -2.47 -8.42 -0.23
N GLY A 101 -1.58 -7.96 -1.11
CA GLY A 101 -0.35 -7.25 -0.75
C GLY A 101 -0.62 -5.95 0.02
N VAL A 102 -1.50 -5.09 -0.50
CA VAL A 102 -1.91 -3.84 0.19
C VAL A 102 -2.52 -4.17 1.55
N PHE A 103 -3.38 -5.19 1.60
CA PHE A 103 -3.99 -5.64 2.85
C PHE A 103 -2.95 -6.11 3.88
N MET A 104 -1.95 -6.89 3.46
CA MET A 104 -0.86 -7.35 4.31
C MET A 104 -0.01 -6.18 4.86
N ILE A 105 0.25 -5.15 4.06
CA ILE A 105 0.95 -3.94 4.52
C ILE A 105 0.11 -3.20 5.57
N GLY A 106 -1.20 -3.09 5.35
CA GLY A 106 -2.13 -2.52 6.34
C GLY A 106 -2.07 -3.28 7.67
N ALA A 107 -2.21 -4.61 7.62
CA ALA A 107 -2.13 -5.47 8.80
C ALA A 107 -0.76 -5.37 9.52
N ALA A 108 0.34 -5.30 8.75
CA ALA A 108 1.69 -5.12 9.29
C ALA A 108 1.90 -3.73 9.91
N THR A 109 1.28 -2.69 9.37
CA THR A 109 1.39 -1.30 9.86
C THR A 109 0.57 -1.09 11.14
N GLU A 110 -0.64 -1.65 11.21
CA GLU A 110 -1.46 -1.63 12.42
C GLU A 110 -0.93 -2.60 13.48
N GLY A 111 -0.22 -3.66 13.08
CA GLY A 111 0.27 -4.69 13.99
C GLY A 111 -0.84 -5.59 14.51
N PHE A 112 -1.98 -5.61 13.82
CA PHE A 112 -3.16 -6.38 14.17
C PHE A 112 -3.79 -6.98 12.92
N PHE A 113 -4.19 -8.25 13.00
CA PHE A 113 -4.96 -8.92 11.95
C PHE A 113 -6.17 -9.63 12.58
N ILE A 114 -5.96 -10.79 13.21
CA ILE A 114 -6.95 -11.45 14.08
C ILE A 114 -6.55 -11.28 15.56
N LYS A 115 -5.24 -11.30 15.82
CA LYS A 115 -4.62 -11.07 17.14
C LYS A 115 -3.44 -10.11 16.98
N LYS A 116 -2.97 -9.55 18.10
CA LYS A 116 -1.76 -8.69 18.11
C LYS A 116 -0.55 -9.43 17.56
N MET A 117 0.12 -8.81 16.59
CA MET A 117 1.33 -9.33 15.95
C MET A 117 2.57 -8.79 16.68
N ASN A 118 3.56 -9.66 16.90
CA ASN A 118 4.88 -9.26 17.35
C ASN A 118 5.64 -8.54 16.22
N LEU A 119 6.60 -7.68 16.59
CA LEU A 119 7.37 -6.88 15.63
C LEU A 119 8.04 -7.74 14.54
N PHE A 120 8.58 -8.90 14.93
CA PHE A 120 9.19 -9.84 13.99
C PHE A 120 8.22 -10.31 12.89
N LEU A 121 7.00 -10.72 13.27
CA LEU A 121 5.99 -11.17 12.31
C LEU A 121 5.49 -10.01 11.45
N ARG A 122 5.43 -8.79 12.00
CA ARG A 122 5.09 -7.58 11.21
C ARG A 122 6.11 -7.33 10.11
N VAL A 123 7.41 -7.44 10.41
CA VAL A 123 8.49 -7.28 9.41
C VAL A 123 8.40 -8.36 8.34
N ILE A 124 8.17 -9.62 8.72
CA ILE A 124 8.01 -10.72 7.76
C ILE A 124 6.81 -10.49 6.84
N VAL A 125 5.65 -10.13 7.40
CA VAL A 125 4.44 -9.88 6.61
C VAL A 125 4.62 -8.66 5.69
N PHE A 126 5.28 -7.61 6.17
CA PHE A 126 5.60 -6.45 5.35
C PHE A 126 6.51 -6.82 4.17
N ALA A 127 7.59 -7.57 4.42
CA ALA A 127 8.49 -8.04 3.37
C ALA A 127 7.77 -8.98 2.37
N ALA A 128 6.91 -9.87 2.86
CA ALA A 128 6.09 -10.75 2.01
C ALA A 128 5.14 -9.96 1.11
N ALA A 129 4.54 -8.90 1.63
CA ALA A 129 3.66 -8.05 0.86
C ALA A 129 4.39 -7.30 -0.26
N LEU A 130 5.66 -6.92 -0.04
CA LEU A 130 6.49 -6.32 -1.09
C LEU A 130 6.77 -7.28 -2.25
N PHE A 131 6.90 -8.57 -1.98
CA PHE A 131 7.05 -9.58 -3.05
C PHE A 131 5.79 -9.71 -3.91
N MET A 132 4.60 -9.51 -3.34
CA MET A 132 3.32 -9.55 -4.08
C MET A 132 3.07 -8.31 -4.97
N ILE A 133 4.00 -7.35 -5.00
CA ILE A 133 3.93 -6.15 -5.87
C ILE A 133 4.36 -6.47 -7.30
N SER A 134 5.26 -7.43 -7.48
CA SER A 134 5.83 -7.72 -8.79
C SER A 134 4.87 -8.55 -9.65
N GLU A 135 5.15 -8.61 -10.95
CA GLU A 135 4.42 -9.50 -11.88
C GLU A 135 4.83 -10.98 -11.74
N SER A 136 5.85 -11.29 -10.95
CA SER A 136 6.43 -12.63 -10.88
C SER A 136 5.55 -13.62 -10.13
N VAL A 137 5.13 -14.68 -10.82
CA VAL A 137 4.35 -15.80 -10.26
C VAL A 137 5.04 -16.43 -9.05
N TYR A 138 6.37 -16.56 -9.09
CA TYR A 138 7.14 -17.13 -7.98
C TYR A 138 7.04 -16.26 -6.72
N GLN A 139 7.05 -14.94 -6.88
CA GLN A 139 6.93 -14.01 -5.75
C GLN A 139 5.49 -13.99 -5.20
N ASP A 140 4.48 -14.10 -6.07
CA ASP A 140 3.08 -14.27 -5.66
C ASP A 140 2.92 -15.52 -4.77
N PHE A 141 3.51 -16.65 -5.14
CA PHE A 141 3.46 -17.89 -4.35
C PHE A 141 4.14 -17.74 -2.98
N ILE A 142 5.28 -17.07 -2.92
CA ILE A 142 5.98 -16.81 -1.64
C ILE A 142 5.10 -15.94 -0.74
N GLY A 143 4.52 -14.87 -1.28
CA GLY A 143 3.62 -13.99 -0.54
C GLY A 143 2.38 -14.72 -0.02
N LEU A 144 1.73 -15.53 -0.86
CA LEU A 144 0.59 -16.35 -0.48
C LEU A 144 0.93 -17.39 0.59
N ALA A 145 2.08 -18.07 0.47
CA ALA A 145 2.54 -19.03 1.47
C ALA A 145 2.73 -18.37 2.84
N ILE A 146 3.31 -17.17 2.87
CA ILE A 146 3.49 -16.39 4.11
C ILE A 146 2.16 -15.90 4.66
N LEU A 147 1.21 -15.49 3.81
CA LEU A 147 -0.15 -15.14 4.24
C LEU A 147 -0.87 -16.33 4.89
N ILE A 148 -0.77 -17.51 4.30
CA ILE A 148 -1.35 -18.74 4.86
C ILE A 148 -0.69 -19.09 6.20
N ALA A 149 0.65 -19.02 6.27
CA ALA A 149 1.39 -19.24 7.51
C ALA A 149 0.97 -18.23 8.60
N LEU A 150 0.78 -16.96 8.25
CA LEU A 150 0.27 -15.92 9.15
C LEU A 150 -1.10 -16.30 9.72
N ILE A 151 -2.04 -16.72 8.87
CA ILE A 151 -3.39 -17.12 9.28
C ILE A 151 -3.32 -18.32 10.23
N ILE A 152 -2.49 -19.32 9.92
CA ILE A 152 -2.31 -20.52 10.76
C ILE A 152 -1.74 -20.13 12.13
N ILE A 153 -0.64 -19.37 12.16
CA ILE A 153 0.00 -18.91 13.40
C ILE A 153 -1.00 -18.10 14.24
N GLN A 154 -1.75 -17.18 13.62
CA GLN A 154 -2.72 -16.34 14.32
C GLN A 154 -3.94 -17.12 14.83
N LYS A 155 -4.37 -18.18 14.14
CA LYS A 155 -5.44 -19.07 14.63
C LYS A 155 -4.98 -19.93 15.81
N ILE A 156 -3.77 -20.52 15.73
CA ILE A 156 -3.21 -21.41 16.76
C ILE A 156 -2.81 -20.65 18.03
N LYS A 157 -2.34 -19.41 17.90
CA LYS A 157 -1.92 -18.60 19.04
C LYS A 157 -3.07 -18.42 20.02
N LYS A 158 -3.01 -18.99 21.23
CA LYS A 158 -4.06 -18.81 22.26
C LYS A 158 -4.29 -17.31 22.51
N PRO A 159 -5.53 -16.86 22.83
CA PRO A 159 -5.76 -15.46 23.20
C PRO A 159 -4.75 -15.10 24.29
N ALA A 160 -4.03 -14.00 24.10
CA ALA A 160 -3.08 -13.53 25.09
C ALA A 160 -3.88 -13.31 26.39
N THR A 161 -3.61 -14.12 27.39
CA THR A 161 -4.15 -13.98 28.73
C THR A 161 -3.81 -12.57 29.19
N THR A 162 -4.81 -11.70 29.21
CA THR A 162 -4.72 -10.41 29.90
C THR A 162 -4.65 -10.72 31.39
N ALA A 163 -3.43 -10.72 31.92
CA ALA A 163 -3.19 -10.48 33.35
C ALA A 163 -3.16 -8.97 33.59
#